data_AF-A0A4Q7PEQ7-F1
#
_entry.id   AF-A0A4Q7PEQ7-F1
#
_cell.length_a   1.000
_cell.length_b   1.000
_cell.length_c   1.000
_cell.angle_alpha   90.00
_cell.angle_beta   90.00
_cell.angle_gamma   90.00
#
_symmetry.space_group_name_H-M   'P 1'
#
loop_
_entity.id
_entity.type
_entity.pdbx_description
1 polymer ?
#
loop_
_entity_poly.entity_id
_entity_poly.type
_entity_poly.pdbx_seq_one_letter_code
_entity_poly.pdbx_strand_id
1 'polypeptide(L)'
;MHLVLIWIFLLGSPQFIQSLAQSPPNFQKDEKDLDAIVNFKNKKVPKAILGPVKEALEYFPELEEVDITFEFKERISGAVMQAQPKVLSLFVDPLEKRKYRIKITRTLEFEDKVIPIEKIPNDALVGWIGHELGHIMDYLKRSTGNMMRFGFKYLTSKEKVVEAEYTADGYAIVCGMGHQILATKNYILNHDGFEDDYKDKIKNLYMSPDQIETLLETLDR
;
A
#
# COMPACT_ATOMS: atom_id res chain seq x y z
N MET A 1 16.12 -35.94 55.42
CA MET A 1 15.48 -36.37 54.18
C MET A 1 13.97 -36.31 54.39
N HIS A 2 13.36 -35.13 54.18
CA HIS A 2 11.91 -34.95 54.11
C HIS A 2 11.60 -33.73 53.23
N LEU A 3 10.95 -33.99 52.10
CA LEU A 3 10.32 -33.02 51.20
C LEU A 3 9.01 -32.54 51.83
N VAL A 4 8.78 -31.22 51.86
CA VAL A 4 7.46 -30.62 52.06
C VAL A 4 7.22 -29.63 50.93
N LEU A 5 6.23 -29.94 50.10
CA LEU A 5 5.59 -29.06 49.13
C LEU A 5 4.82 -27.97 49.86
N ILE A 6 5.04 -26.69 49.51
CA ILE A 6 4.09 -25.61 49.80
C ILE A 6 3.84 -24.86 48.50
N TRP A 7 2.63 -25.01 47.98
CA TRP A 7 2.02 -24.14 47.00
C TRP A 7 1.61 -22.85 47.70
N ILE A 8 2.16 -21.71 47.30
CA ILE A 8 1.64 -20.40 47.69
C ILE A 8 0.80 -19.86 46.53
N PHE A 9 -0.52 -19.91 46.73
CA PHE A 9 -1.47 -19.05 46.04
C PHE A 9 -1.21 -17.60 46.49
N LEU A 10 -0.81 -16.73 45.57
CA LEU A 10 -0.96 -15.28 45.74
C LEU A 10 -2.14 -14.83 44.87
N LEU A 11 -3.30 -14.72 45.53
CA LEU A 11 -4.48 -14.03 45.03
C LEU A 11 -4.15 -12.53 44.88
N GLY A 12 -3.80 -12.12 43.67
CA GLY A 12 -3.81 -10.71 43.29
C GLY A 12 -5.25 -10.19 43.30
N SER A 13 -5.49 -9.12 44.04
CA SER A 13 -6.79 -8.46 44.19
C SER A 13 -7.44 -8.09 42.83
N PRO A 14 -8.77 -8.29 42.65
CA PRO A 14 -9.44 -8.10 41.36
C PRO A 14 -9.58 -6.64 40.90
N GLN A 15 -9.16 -5.66 41.70
CA GLN A 15 -9.28 -4.24 41.35
C GLN A 15 -8.13 -3.70 40.47
N PHE A 16 -7.01 -4.41 40.33
CA PHE A 16 -5.88 -3.94 39.52
C PHE A 16 -5.98 -4.36 38.04
N ILE A 17 -6.73 -5.43 37.73
CA ILE A 17 -6.89 -5.93 36.36
C ILE A 17 -7.91 -5.11 35.53
N GLN A 18 -8.78 -4.32 36.16
CA GLN A 18 -9.75 -3.48 35.43
C GLN A 18 -9.16 -2.20 34.82
N SER A 19 -7.94 -1.78 35.17
CA SER A 19 -7.35 -0.55 34.62
C SER A 19 -6.57 -0.73 33.30
N LEU A 20 -6.33 -1.98 32.86
CA LEU A 20 -5.60 -2.27 31.62
C LEU A 20 -6.50 -2.54 30.40
N ALA A 21 -7.82 -2.52 30.57
CA ALA A 21 -8.78 -2.85 29.51
C ALA A 21 -9.69 -1.69 29.06
N GLN A 22 -9.45 -0.47 29.54
CA GLN A 22 -10.21 0.71 29.13
C GLN A 22 -9.30 1.70 28.40
N SER A 23 -9.11 1.46 27.10
CA SER A 23 -8.71 2.53 26.18
C SER A 23 -9.71 3.69 26.32
N PRO A 24 -9.27 4.95 26.37
CA PRO A 24 -10.18 6.07 26.58
C PRO A 24 -11.25 6.08 25.47
N PRO A 25 -12.53 6.37 25.79
CA PRO A 25 -13.66 6.28 24.86
C PRO A 25 -13.54 7.19 23.64
N ASN A 26 -12.58 8.13 23.64
CA ASN A 26 -12.32 9.03 22.53
C ASN A 26 -11.38 8.44 21.45
N PHE A 27 -10.52 7.46 21.79
CA PHE A 27 -9.51 6.94 20.84
C PHE A 27 -10.14 6.13 19.69
N GLN A 28 -11.10 5.24 19.99
CA GLN A 28 -11.82 4.48 18.97
C GLN A 28 -12.74 5.33 18.09
N LYS A 29 -13.18 6.51 18.58
CA LYS A 29 -14.08 7.40 17.85
C LYS A 29 -13.33 8.20 16.77
N ASP A 30 -12.12 8.64 17.08
CA ASP A 30 -11.26 9.38 16.16
C ASP A 30 -10.72 8.48 15.03
N GLU A 31 -10.39 7.22 15.33
CA GLU A 31 -9.94 6.24 14.32
C GLU A 31 -11.06 5.83 13.35
N LYS A 32 -12.30 5.68 13.85
CA LYS A 32 -13.48 5.37 13.02
C LYS A 32 -13.87 6.51 12.06
N ASP A 33 -13.53 7.75 12.39
CA ASP A 33 -13.72 8.92 11.51
C ASP A 33 -12.62 8.98 10.42
N LEU A 34 -11.40 8.54 10.73
CA LEU A 34 -10.29 8.49 9.76
C LEU A 34 -10.50 7.41 8.69
N ASP A 35 -11.13 6.29 9.03
CA ASP A 35 -11.41 5.21 8.07
C ASP A 35 -12.69 5.47 7.25
N ALA A 36 -13.43 6.54 7.55
CA ALA A 36 -14.62 6.92 6.81
C ALA A 36 -14.28 7.21 5.33
N ILE A 37 -15.08 6.65 4.42
CA ILE A 37 -14.90 6.85 2.98
C ILE A 37 -15.45 8.21 2.56
N VAL A 38 -14.59 9.00 1.92
CA VAL A 38 -14.91 10.26 1.25
C VAL A 38 -14.98 10.02 -0.26
N ASN A 39 -15.98 10.61 -0.91
CA ASN A 39 -16.02 10.66 -2.38
C ASN A 39 -15.22 11.86 -2.86
N PHE A 40 -14.25 11.63 -3.75
CA PHE A 40 -13.43 12.64 -4.39
C PHE A 40 -13.48 12.42 -5.90
N LYS A 41 -14.27 13.22 -6.63
CA LYS A 41 -14.60 12.96 -8.04
C LYS A 41 -15.13 11.51 -8.20
N ASN A 42 -14.58 10.73 -9.14
CA ASN A 42 -14.95 9.32 -9.38
C ASN A 42 -14.23 8.34 -8.42
N LYS A 43 -13.62 8.86 -7.34
CA LYS A 43 -12.76 8.09 -6.43
C LYS A 43 -13.43 7.96 -5.07
N LYS A 44 -13.23 6.80 -4.43
CA LYS A 44 -13.65 6.52 -3.06
C LYS A 44 -12.40 6.33 -2.21
N VAL A 45 -12.19 7.20 -1.23
CA VAL A 45 -10.91 7.29 -0.50
C VAL A 45 -11.16 7.35 1.00
N PRO A 46 -10.49 6.54 1.84
CA PRO A 46 -10.50 6.73 3.28
C PRO A 46 -9.95 8.11 3.67
N LYS A 47 -10.62 8.80 4.59
CA LYS A 47 -10.26 10.16 5.04
C LYS A 47 -8.81 10.26 5.49
N ALA A 48 -8.29 9.22 6.15
CA ALA A 48 -6.92 9.12 6.65
C ALA A 48 -5.84 9.38 5.59
N ILE A 49 -6.08 8.99 4.33
CA ILE A 49 -5.11 9.09 3.23
C ILE A 49 -5.58 10.02 2.11
N LEU A 50 -6.64 10.80 2.35
CA LEU A 50 -7.21 11.68 1.32
C LEU A 50 -6.19 12.70 0.80
N GLY A 51 -5.36 13.27 1.67
CA GLY A 51 -4.29 14.21 1.28
C GLY A 51 -3.28 13.56 0.33
N PRO A 52 -2.56 12.51 0.76
CA PRO A 52 -1.61 11.79 -0.09
C PRO A 52 -2.20 11.27 -1.41
N VAL A 53 -3.46 10.79 -1.39
CA VAL A 53 -4.14 10.33 -2.61
C VAL A 53 -4.41 11.48 -3.57
N LYS A 54 -4.84 12.64 -3.07
CA LYS A 54 -5.05 13.83 -3.92
C LYS A 54 -3.74 14.30 -4.54
N GLU A 55 -2.69 14.37 -3.75
CA GLU A 55 -1.35 14.76 -4.21
C GLU A 55 -0.85 13.82 -5.30
N ALA A 56 -0.91 12.50 -5.10
CA ALA A 56 -0.53 11.53 -6.13
C ALA A 56 -1.37 11.69 -7.41
N LEU A 57 -2.69 11.89 -7.29
CA LEU A 57 -3.58 12.04 -8.44
C LEU A 57 -3.35 13.33 -9.25
N GLU A 58 -2.70 14.36 -8.69
CA GLU A 58 -2.34 15.57 -9.44
C GLU A 58 -1.34 15.28 -10.56
N TYR A 59 -0.54 14.22 -10.43
CA TYR A 59 0.40 13.75 -11.45
C TYR A 59 -0.25 12.89 -12.55
N PHE A 60 -1.48 12.41 -12.36
CA PHE A 60 -2.15 11.50 -13.32
C PHE A 60 -3.47 12.09 -13.85
N PRO A 61 -3.42 13.13 -14.71
CA PRO A 61 -4.62 13.71 -15.30
C PRO A 61 -5.45 12.69 -16.10
N GLU A 62 -4.81 11.68 -16.69
CA GLU A 62 -5.49 10.60 -17.43
C GLU A 62 -6.39 9.74 -16.54
N LEU A 63 -6.16 9.74 -15.22
CA LEU A 63 -6.96 9.02 -14.25
C LEU A 63 -8.11 9.88 -13.69
N GLU A 64 -8.32 11.10 -14.17
CA GLU A 64 -9.33 12.03 -13.63
C GLU A 64 -10.72 11.38 -13.57
N GLU A 65 -11.16 10.80 -14.70
CA GLU A 65 -12.48 10.19 -14.88
C GLU A 65 -12.54 8.70 -14.52
N VAL A 66 -11.41 8.09 -14.15
CA VAL A 66 -11.35 6.66 -13.85
C VAL A 66 -11.92 6.36 -12.46
N ASP A 67 -12.81 5.35 -12.40
CA ASP A 67 -13.39 4.85 -11.15
C ASP A 67 -12.34 4.06 -10.34
N ILE A 68 -11.82 4.64 -9.25
CA ILE A 68 -10.83 4.00 -8.38
C ILE A 68 -11.32 3.99 -6.93
N THR A 69 -11.37 2.81 -6.31
CA THR A 69 -11.71 2.65 -4.89
C THR A 69 -10.46 2.29 -4.09
N PHE A 70 -10.10 3.12 -3.13
CA PHE A 70 -9.05 2.85 -2.16
C PHE A 70 -9.67 2.14 -0.95
N GLU A 71 -9.12 0.99 -0.57
CA GLU A 71 -9.68 0.13 0.48
C GLU A 71 -8.59 -0.26 1.47
N PHE A 72 -8.78 0.07 2.75
CA PHE A 72 -7.96 -0.52 3.80
C PHE A 72 -8.22 -2.03 3.93
N LYS A 73 -7.15 -2.76 4.21
CA LYS A 73 -7.14 -4.17 4.58
C LYS A 73 -6.25 -4.33 5.81
N GLU A 74 -6.63 -5.22 6.72
CA GLU A 74 -5.79 -5.55 7.89
C GLU A 74 -4.39 -5.99 7.46
N ARG A 75 -4.33 -6.88 6.46
CA ARG A 75 -3.08 -7.36 5.89
C ARG A 75 -3.21 -7.66 4.41
N ILE A 76 -2.15 -7.38 3.67
CA ILE A 76 -1.96 -7.80 2.28
C ILE A 76 -0.73 -8.70 2.25
N SER A 77 -0.85 -9.87 1.62
CA SER A 77 0.26 -10.83 1.59
C SER A 77 1.38 -10.33 0.67
N GLY A 78 2.58 -10.17 1.23
CA GLY A 78 3.79 -9.85 0.48
C GLY A 78 3.86 -8.42 -0.10
N ALA A 79 2.95 -7.52 0.26
CA ALA A 79 2.94 -6.15 -0.24
C ALA A 79 2.26 -5.20 0.77
N VAL A 80 2.56 -3.90 0.66
CA VAL A 80 1.90 -2.84 1.44
C VAL A 80 0.64 -2.34 0.72
N MET A 81 0.68 -2.29 -0.60
CA MET A 81 -0.45 -1.90 -1.45
C MET A 81 -0.63 -2.87 -2.62
N GLN A 82 -1.81 -2.85 -3.23
CA GLN A 82 -2.11 -3.68 -4.41
C GLN A 82 -3.24 -3.10 -5.27
N ALA A 83 -2.91 -2.65 -6.47
CA ALA A 83 -3.83 -2.28 -7.53
C ALA A 83 -4.39 -3.52 -8.24
N GLN A 84 -5.67 -3.47 -8.60
CA GLN A 84 -6.29 -4.50 -9.44
C GLN A 84 -7.58 -4.00 -10.10
N PRO A 85 -7.96 -4.52 -11.28
CA PRO A 85 -9.29 -4.32 -11.81
C PRO A 85 -10.35 -4.95 -10.90
N LYS A 86 -11.54 -4.34 -10.83
CA LYS A 86 -12.71 -5.01 -10.25
C LYS A 86 -13.16 -6.10 -11.23
N VAL A 87 -13.00 -7.35 -10.81
CA VAL A 87 -13.20 -8.54 -11.66
C VAL A 87 -14.51 -8.48 -12.45
N LEU A 88 -15.63 -8.17 -11.79
CA LEU A 88 -16.93 -8.08 -12.48
C LEU A 88 -16.90 -7.02 -13.60
N SER A 89 -16.38 -5.83 -13.31
CA SER A 89 -16.25 -4.72 -14.27
C SER A 89 -15.40 -5.09 -15.49
N LEU A 90 -14.37 -5.91 -15.31
CA LEU A 90 -13.52 -6.38 -16.42
C LEU A 90 -14.29 -7.17 -17.51
N PHE A 91 -15.37 -7.86 -17.11
CA PHE A 91 -16.17 -8.71 -18.00
C PHE A 91 -17.47 -8.04 -18.48
N VAL A 92 -18.05 -7.16 -17.65
CA VAL A 92 -19.37 -6.57 -17.96
C VAL A 92 -19.29 -5.16 -18.54
N ASP A 93 -18.26 -4.40 -18.19
CA ASP A 93 -18.12 -3.01 -18.61
C ASP A 93 -17.23 -2.89 -19.86
N PRO A 94 -17.50 -1.91 -20.75
CA PRO A 94 -16.57 -1.55 -21.81
C PRO A 94 -15.25 -1.03 -21.21
N LEU A 95 -14.17 -1.11 -21.98
CA LEU A 95 -12.80 -0.77 -21.55
C LEU A 95 -12.73 0.57 -20.78
N GLU A 96 -13.34 1.62 -21.34
CA GLU A 96 -13.32 2.98 -20.79
C GLU A 96 -14.14 3.17 -19.51
N LYS A 97 -15.01 2.22 -19.17
CA LYS A 97 -15.85 2.27 -17.95
C LYS A 97 -15.40 1.27 -16.89
N ARG A 98 -14.22 0.66 -17.07
CA ARG A 98 -13.69 -0.30 -16.13
C ARG A 98 -13.36 0.38 -14.81
N LYS A 99 -13.59 -0.38 -13.74
CA LYS A 99 -13.43 0.07 -12.37
C LYS A 99 -12.24 -0.62 -11.75
N TYR A 100 -11.51 0.11 -10.93
CA TYR A 100 -10.30 -0.37 -10.28
C TYR A 100 -10.42 -0.24 -8.76
N ARG A 101 -9.55 -0.96 -8.07
CA ARG A 101 -9.34 -0.78 -6.63
C ARG A 101 -7.87 -0.85 -6.28
N ILE A 102 -7.49 -0.06 -5.29
CA ILE A 102 -6.17 -0.10 -4.66
C ILE A 102 -6.41 -0.54 -3.22
N LYS A 103 -5.89 -1.71 -2.87
CA LYS A 103 -5.90 -2.19 -1.48
C LYS A 103 -4.67 -1.65 -0.77
N ILE A 104 -4.83 -1.25 0.48
CA ILE A 104 -3.76 -0.67 1.30
C ILE A 104 -3.79 -1.34 2.66
N THR A 105 -2.64 -1.83 3.14
CA THR A 105 -2.54 -2.35 4.50
C THR A 105 -2.77 -1.21 5.50
N ARG A 106 -3.67 -1.39 6.47
CA ARG A 106 -4.08 -0.33 7.43
C ARG A 106 -2.91 0.10 8.33
N THR A 107 -2.08 -0.85 8.72
CA THR A 107 -0.95 -0.67 9.64
C THR A 107 0.27 -1.44 9.17
N LEU A 108 1.46 -0.85 9.32
CA LEU A 108 2.73 -1.55 9.21
C LEU A 108 3.08 -2.14 10.58
N GLU A 109 3.19 -3.46 10.65
CA GLU A 109 3.61 -4.20 11.83
C GLU A 109 5.13 -4.37 11.80
N PHE A 110 5.80 -3.83 12.81
CA PHE A 110 7.24 -4.00 13.06
C PHE A 110 7.42 -4.65 14.43
N GLU A 111 8.59 -5.26 14.70
CA GLU A 111 8.83 -6.04 15.94
C GLU A 111 8.40 -5.30 17.22
N ASP A 112 8.72 -4.00 17.31
CA ASP A 112 8.47 -3.20 18.52
C ASP A 112 7.28 -2.22 18.41
N LYS A 113 6.66 -2.11 17.23
CA LYS A 113 5.65 -1.05 16.97
C LYS A 113 4.69 -1.37 15.83
N VAL A 114 3.46 -0.90 15.98
CA VAL A 114 2.45 -0.87 14.91
C VAL A 114 2.26 0.57 14.47
N ILE A 115 2.48 0.85 13.18
CA ILE A 115 2.38 2.20 12.61
C ILE A 115 1.18 2.27 11.66
N PRO A 116 0.17 3.11 11.93
CA PRO A 116 -0.88 3.42 10.96
C PRO A 116 -0.31 3.97 9.66
N ILE A 117 -0.85 3.54 8.52
CA ILE A 117 -0.28 3.87 7.21
C ILE A 117 -0.19 5.38 6.95
N GLU A 118 -1.13 6.17 7.46
CA GLU A 118 -1.14 7.64 7.37
C GLU A 118 -0.05 8.34 8.22
N LYS A 119 0.69 7.59 9.05
CA LYS A 119 1.79 8.10 9.87
C LYS A 119 3.17 7.91 9.24
N ILE A 120 3.26 7.24 8.11
CA ILE A 120 4.52 7.15 7.37
C ILE A 120 4.88 8.52 6.76
N PRO A 121 6.15 8.78 6.38
CA PRO A 121 6.53 10.02 5.71
C PRO A 121 5.69 10.27 4.45
N ASN A 122 5.19 11.50 4.28
CA ASN A 122 4.24 11.83 3.22
C ASN A 122 4.75 11.45 1.83
N ASP A 123 5.98 11.80 1.49
CA ASP A 123 6.56 11.52 0.16
C ASP A 123 6.64 10.02 -0.14
N ALA A 124 6.91 9.19 0.87
CA ALA A 124 6.90 7.73 0.74
C ALA A 124 5.47 7.19 0.56
N LEU A 125 4.48 7.77 1.25
CA LEU A 125 3.07 7.38 1.06
C LEU A 125 2.56 7.76 -0.32
N VAL A 126 2.84 8.98 -0.75
CA VAL A 126 2.48 9.51 -2.07
C VAL A 126 3.15 8.67 -3.16
N GLY A 127 4.42 8.30 -2.99
CA GLY A 127 5.13 7.45 -3.94
C GLY A 127 4.59 6.03 -4.01
N TRP A 128 4.25 5.40 -2.88
CA TRP A 128 3.54 4.12 -2.89
C TRP A 128 2.20 4.21 -3.65
N ILE A 129 1.40 5.24 -3.38
CA ILE A 129 0.13 5.46 -4.09
C ILE A 129 0.39 5.69 -5.59
N GLY A 130 1.41 6.48 -5.93
CA GLY A 130 1.82 6.75 -7.32
C GLY A 130 2.20 5.49 -8.08
N HIS A 131 2.94 4.58 -7.45
CA HIS A 131 3.26 3.26 -8.01
C HIS A 131 1.98 2.47 -8.34
N GLU A 132 1.02 2.41 -7.42
CA GLU A 132 -0.26 1.72 -7.65
C GLU A 132 -1.11 2.39 -8.76
N LEU A 133 -1.05 3.71 -8.88
CA LEU A 133 -1.66 4.43 -10.00
C LEU A 133 -0.96 4.12 -11.33
N GLY A 134 0.37 3.93 -11.31
CA GLY A 134 1.14 3.44 -12.46
C GLY A 134 0.69 2.06 -12.95
N HIS A 135 0.34 1.14 -12.04
CA HIS A 135 -0.32 -0.10 -12.41
C HIS A 135 -1.68 0.13 -13.09
N ILE A 136 -2.51 1.05 -12.58
CA ILE A 136 -3.79 1.37 -13.22
C ILE A 136 -3.58 1.95 -14.62
N MET A 137 -2.58 2.81 -14.83
CA MET A 137 -2.21 3.34 -16.15
C MET A 137 -1.88 2.23 -17.15
N ASP A 138 -1.13 1.21 -16.73
CA ASP A 138 -0.89 0.01 -17.54
C ASP A 138 -2.21 -0.75 -17.83
N TYR A 139 -3.07 -0.88 -16.84
CA TYR A 139 -4.32 -1.63 -16.97
C TYR A 139 -5.33 -1.01 -17.93
N LEU A 140 -5.38 0.31 -18.06
CA LEU A 140 -6.27 1.02 -18.98
C LEU A 140 -6.04 0.61 -20.44
N LYS A 141 -4.80 0.25 -20.79
CA LYS A 141 -4.41 -0.11 -22.17
C LYS A 141 -4.65 -1.59 -22.50
N ARG A 142 -5.11 -2.40 -21.54
CA ARG A 142 -5.22 -3.86 -21.70
C ARG A 142 -6.64 -4.29 -22.01
N SER A 143 -6.83 -5.02 -23.11
CA SER A 143 -8.09 -5.74 -23.37
C SER A 143 -8.36 -6.81 -22.29
N THR A 144 -9.60 -7.30 -22.16
CA THR A 144 -9.96 -8.31 -21.13
C THR A 144 -9.09 -9.57 -21.25
N GLY A 145 -8.91 -10.08 -22.47
CA GLY A 145 -8.04 -11.24 -22.71
C GLY A 145 -6.58 -10.98 -22.39
N ASN A 146 -6.07 -9.80 -22.73
CA ASN A 146 -4.70 -9.42 -22.40
C ASN A 146 -4.52 -9.30 -20.87
N MET A 147 -5.48 -8.70 -20.16
CA MET A 147 -5.48 -8.55 -18.72
C MET A 147 -5.46 -9.91 -17.99
N MET A 148 -6.30 -10.86 -18.43
CA MET A 148 -6.31 -12.21 -17.85
C MET A 148 -4.97 -12.93 -18.10
N ARG A 149 -4.42 -12.84 -19.32
CA ARG A 149 -3.12 -13.41 -19.65
C ARG A 149 -2.00 -12.78 -18.84
N PHE A 150 -2.05 -11.46 -18.65
CA PHE A 150 -1.13 -10.71 -17.81
C PHE A 150 -1.19 -11.20 -16.35
N GLY A 151 -2.40 -11.25 -15.76
CA GLY A 151 -2.58 -11.73 -14.38
C GLY A 151 -2.09 -13.17 -14.19
N PHE A 152 -2.38 -14.07 -15.14
CA PHE A 152 -1.85 -15.44 -15.10
C PHE A 152 -0.33 -15.47 -15.12
N LYS A 153 0.29 -14.73 -16.06
CA LYS A 153 1.76 -14.66 -16.17
C LYS A 153 2.42 -14.05 -14.93
N TYR A 154 1.81 -13.02 -14.35
CA TYR A 154 2.29 -12.38 -13.12
C TYR A 154 2.36 -13.38 -11.96
N LEU A 155 1.40 -14.31 -11.87
CA LEU A 155 1.41 -15.34 -10.83
C LEU A 155 2.43 -16.46 -11.08
N THR A 156 2.83 -16.71 -12.33
CA THR A 156 3.66 -17.88 -12.69
C THR A 156 5.10 -17.54 -13.08
N SER A 157 5.46 -16.27 -13.30
CA SER A 157 6.77 -15.87 -13.86
C SER A 157 7.35 -14.67 -13.14
N LYS A 158 8.52 -14.86 -12.51
CA LYS A 158 9.28 -13.80 -11.84
C LYS A 158 9.63 -12.66 -12.79
N GLU A 159 10.03 -12.98 -14.02
CA GLU A 159 10.36 -11.99 -15.07
C GLU A 159 9.15 -11.09 -15.38
N LYS A 160 7.94 -11.67 -15.40
CA LYS A 160 6.71 -10.91 -15.67
C LYS A 160 6.26 -10.08 -14.48
N VAL A 161 6.60 -10.48 -13.26
CA VAL A 161 6.48 -9.61 -12.08
C VAL A 161 7.42 -8.41 -12.24
N VAL A 162 8.71 -8.62 -12.50
CA VAL A 162 9.69 -7.53 -12.70
C VAL A 162 9.22 -6.55 -13.78
N GLU A 163 8.80 -7.05 -14.94
CA GLU A 163 8.29 -6.20 -16.03
C GLU A 163 7.08 -5.36 -15.59
N ALA A 164 6.17 -5.92 -14.80
CA ALA A 164 5.00 -5.21 -14.29
C ALA A 164 5.40 -4.13 -13.26
N GLU A 165 6.28 -4.45 -12.32
CA GLU A 165 6.76 -3.48 -11.31
C GLU A 165 7.55 -2.34 -11.98
N TYR A 166 8.40 -2.64 -12.95
CA TYR A 166 9.15 -1.65 -13.73
C TYR A 166 8.21 -0.77 -14.57
N THR A 167 7.16 -1.37 -15.15
CA THR A 167 6.16 -0.60 -15.90
C THR A 167 5.41 0.38 -14.99
N ALA A 168 5.07 -0.04 -13.78
CA ALA A 168 4.40 0.82 -12.79
C ALA A 168 5.28 1.97 -12.33
N ASP A 169 6.52 1.68 -11.90
CA ASP A 169 7.51 2.70 -11.53
C ASP A 169 7.77 3.65 -12.72
N GLY A 170 7.89 3.12 -13.94
CA GLY A 170 8.08 3.90 -15.17
C GLY A 170 6.94 4.88 -15.45
N TYR A 171 5.67 4.45 -15.33
CA TYR A 171 4.53 5.35 -15.48
C TYR A 171 4.55 6.49 -14.45
N ALA A 172 4.80 6.15 -13.17
CA ALA A 172 4.86 7.16 -12.11
C ALA A 172 5.99 8.17 -12.34
N ILE A 173 7.18 7.70 -12.72
CA ILE A 173 8.35 8.54 -13.00
C ILE A 173 8.10 9.46 -14.20
N VAL A 174 7.57 8.94 -15.31
CA VAL A 174 7.26 9.75 -16.50
C VAL A 174 6.18 10.81 -16.20
N CYS A 175 5.29 10.54 -15.25
CA CYS A 175 4.31 11.52 -14.78
C CYS A 175 4.91 12.55 -13.81
N GLY A 176 6.20 12.49 -13.49
CA GLY A 176 6.90 13.46 -12.63
C GLY A 176 7.02 13.06 -11.17
N MET A 177 6.72 11.81 -10.80
CA MET A 177 6.79 11.33 -9.41
C MET A 177 8.14 10.71 -9.02
N GLY A 178 9.20 11.01 -9.76
CA GLY A 178 10.54 10.45 -9.52
C GLY A 178 11.01 10.57 -8.07
N HIS A 179 10.86 11.77 -7.51
CA HIS A 179 11.22 12.07 -6.13
C HIS A 179 10.46 11.19 -5.12
N GLN A 180 9.14 11.07 -5.27
CA GLN A 180 8.29 10.31 -4.36
C GLN A 180 8.53 8.80 -4.48
N ILE A 181 8.76 8.28 -5.70
CA ILE A 181 9.11 6.87 -5.91
C ILE A 181 10.46 6.57 -5.24
N LEU A 182 11.46 7.43 -5.40
CA LEU A 182 12.74 7.31 -4.73
C LEU A 182 12.61 7.38 -3.19
N ALA A 183 11.83 8.33 -2.67
CA ALA A 183 11.53 8.44 -1.24
C ALA A 183 10.89 7.15 -0.68
N THR A 184 10.01 6.52 -1.46
CA THR A 184 9.40 5.24 -1.09
C THR A 184 10.42 4.11 -1.02
N LYS A 185 11.27 3.96 -2.05
CA LYS A 185 12.32 2.91 -2.05
C LYS A 185 13.28 3.11 -0.88
N ASN A 186 13.73 4.34 -0.65
CA ASN A 186 14.63 4.69 0.44
C ASN A 186 13.98 4.45 1.82
N TYR A 187 12.69 4.76 1.97
CA TYR A 187 11.96 4.45 3.20
C TYR A 187 11.93 2.96 3.48
N ILE A 188 11.66 2.12 2.48
CA ILE A 188 11.62 0.66 2.69
C ILE A 188 13.01 0.09 2.99
N LEU A 189 13.99 0.43 2.15
CA LEU A 189 15.31 -0.21 2.19
C LEU A 189 16.14 0.21 3.41
N ASN A 190 15.94 1.43 3.91
CA ASN A 190 16.71 1.98 5.03
C ASN A 190 15.97 1.94 6.38
N HIS A 191 14.76 1.37 6.45
CA HIS A 191 14.02 1.25 7.71
C HIS A 191 14.22 -0.13 8.32
N ASP A 192 14.79 -0.17 9.52
CA ASP A 192 15.16 -1.42 10.21
C ASP A 192 13.96 -2.32 10.51
N GLY A 193 12.76 -1.75 10.63
CA GLY A 193 11.54 -2.51 10.91
C GLY A 193 11.07 -3.43 9.77
N PHE A 194 11.42 -3.17 8.51
CA PHE A 194 11.01 -4.08 7.42
C PHE A 194 11.85 -5.35 7.44
N GLU A 195 11.18 -6.50 7.40
CA GLU A 195 11.81 -7.82 7.26
C GLU A 195 12.76 -7.88 6.07
N ASP A 196 13.89 -8.56 6.24
CA ASP A 196 14.92 -8.69 5.20
C ASP A 196 14.37 -9.34 3.92
N ASP A 197 13.50 -10.34 4.05
CA ASP A 197 12.82 -10.98 2.90
C ASP A 197 12.01 -9.97 2.08
N TYR A 198 11.36 -9.00 2.75
CA TYR A 198 10.63 -7.93 2.06
C TYR A 198 11.59 -6.95 1.37
N LYS A 199 12.68 -6.55 2.04
CA LYS A 199 13.71 -5.70 1.43
C LYS A 199 14.35 -6.38 0.22
N ASP A 200 14.64 -7.67 0.31
CA ASP A 200 15.21 -8.45 -0.78
C ASP A 200 14.22 -8.62 -1.94
N LYS A 201 12.92 -8.77 -1.65
CA LYS A 201 11.90 -8.67 -2.69
C LYS A 201 11.97 -7.33 -3.42
N ILE A 202 12.06 -6.21 -2.70
CA ILE A 202 12.18 -4.87 -3.30
C ILE A 202 13.42 -4.76 -4.18
N LYS A 203 14.60 -5.17 -3.69
CA LYS A 203 15.86 -5.12 -4.45
C LYS A 203 15.84 -5.96 -5.73
N ASN A 204 15.14 -7.10 -5.71
CA ASN A 204 15.17 -8.07 -6.79
C ASN A 204 14.07 -7.88 -7.86
N LEU A 205 12.97 -7.22 -7.51
CA LEU A 205 11.80 -7.12 -8.38
C LEU A 205 11.51 -5.71 -8.90
N TYR A 206 12.07 -4.68 -8.26
CA TYR A 206 11.76 -3.28 -8.54
C TYR A 206 13.00 -2.53 -9.02
N MET A 207 12.81 -1.33 -9.59
CA MET A 207 13.93 -0.46 -9.91
C MET A 207 14.68 -0.07 -8.63
N SER A 208 16.01 -0.14 -8.69
CA SER A 208 16.87 0.37 -7.62
C SER A 208 16.84 1.90 -7.57
N PRO A 209 17.17 2.53 -6.42
CA PRO A 209 17.38 3.97 -6.33
C PRO A 209 18.26 4.53 -7.47
N ASP A 210 19.43 3.95 -7.70
CA ASP A 210 20.37 4.37 -8.75
C ASP A 210 19.76 4.29 -10.16
N GLN A 211 18.92 3.27 -10.43
CA GLN A 211 18.23 3.13 -11.72
C GLN A 211 17.19 4.24 -11.91
N ILE A 212 16.46 4.60 -10.85
CA ILE A 212 15.48 5.69 -10.86
C ILE A 212 16.21 7.02 -11.09
N GLU A 213 17.30 7.29 -10.37
CA GLU A 213 18.11 8.50 -10.54
C GLU A 213 18.65 8.62 -11.98
N THR A 214 19.20 7.54 -12.54
CA THR A 214 19.67 7.52 -13.94
C THR A 214 18.55 7.82 -14.94
N LEU A 215 17.34 7.30 -14.68
CA LEU A 215 16.18 7.57 -15.51
C LEU A 215 15.74 9.03 -15.43
N LEU A 216 15.75 9.61 -14.23
CA LEU A 216 15.42 11.03 -14.03
C LEU A 216 16.41 11.95 -14.74
N GLU A 217 17.72 11.69 -14.61
CA GLU A 217 18.75 12.44 -15.35
C GLU A 217 18.58 12.38 -16.87
N THR A 218 17.97 11.30 -17.37
CA THR A 218 17.69 11.15 -18.81
C THR A 218 16.46 11.94 -19.24
N LEU A 219 15.46 12.06 -18.37
CA LEU A 219 14.21 12.79 -18.66
C LEU A 219 14.37 14.32 -18.52
N ASP A 220 15.31 14.78 -17.70
CA ASP A 220 15.61 16.20 -17.48
C ASP A 220 16.49 16.83 -18.60
N ARG A 221 16.93 16.03 -19.59
CA ARG A 221 17.74 16.47 -20.75
C ARG A 221 16.89 16.72 -21.98
#